data_AF-T1BXV6-F1
#
_entry.id   AF-T1BXV6-F1
#
_cell.length_a   1.000
_cell.length_b   1.000
_cell.length_c   1.000
_cell.angle_alpha   90.00
_cell.angle_beta   90.00
_cell.angle_gamma   90.00
#
_symmetry.space_group_name_H-M   'P 1'
#
loop_
_entity.id
_entity.type
_entity.pdbx_description
1 polymer ?
#
loop_
_entity_poly.entity_id
_entity_poly.type
_entity_poly.pdbx_seq_one_letter_code
_entity_poly.pdbx_strand_id
1 'polypeptide(L)'
;MQRTGFTVPLLIGGATTSRVHTAVKIEPHYQGVTVYVPDASRAVGVCAQLLSEGLKEAYTRDIKTDMARIRTQHEAKKGTGPLLSLAQARQRGQKFDWVAVVPPRPTFLGARELRDYPLDALVPYIDWTPFFQTWELSGRYPAILEDSVVGETARQLFADAQALLAQLLQEKFLRPMGWWDFFRQRPQIMETICSFIRMNHARKCAPCCTICANKTRSLRIGTITV
;
A
#
# COMPACT_ATOMS: atom_id res chain seq x y z
N MET A 1 -25.74 0.35 5.30
CA MET A 1 -26.38 1.69 5.37
C MET A 1 -27.66 1.73 4.53
N GLN A 2 -27.61 1.56 3.20
CA GLN A 2 -28.83 1.59 2.39
C GLN A 2 -29.86 0.52 2.81
N ARG A 3 -29.43 -0.74 2.94
CA ARG A 3 -30.30 -1.86 3.36
C ARG A 3 -30.97 -1.62 4.72
N THR A 4 -30.33 -0.85 5.59
CA THR A 4 -30.80 -0.55 6.94
C THR A 4 -31.48 0.82 7.05
N GLY A 5 -31.75 1.50 5.91
CA GLY A 5 -32.49 2.76 5.87
C GLY A 5 -31.75 3.98 6.43
N PHE A 6 -30.42 3.94 6.54
CA PHE A 6 -29.66 5.07 7.07
C PHE A 6 -29.73 6.28 6.14
N THR A 7 -29.85 7.48 6.70
CA THR A 7 -29.87 8.76 5.97
C THR A 7 -28.70 9.68 6.29
N VAL A 8 -27.84 9.28 7.23
CA VAL A 8 -26.68 10.05 7.68
C VAL A 8 -25.57 10.09 6.61
N PRO A 9 -24.77 11.17 6.52
CA PRO A 9 -23.62 11.22 5.64
C PRO A 9 -22.62 10.08 5.85
N LEU A 10 -22.09 9.54 4.74
CA LEU A 10 -21.01 8.55 4.74
C LEU A 10 -19.69 9.24 4.35
N LEU A 11 -18.74 9.30 5.29
CA LEU A 11 -17.39 9.81 5.03
C LEU A 11 -16.45 8.62 4.79
N ILE A 12 -15.73 8.65 3.67
CA ILE A 12 -14.76 7.63 3.27
C ILE A 12 -13.37 8.27 3.22
N GLY A 13 -12.40 7.67 3.89
CA GLY A 13 -11.00 8.09 3.85
C GLY A 13 -10.07 6.91 4.14
N GLY A 14 -8.76 7.17 4.06
CA GLY A 14 -7.71 6.18 4.32
C GLY A 14 -6.90 5.78 3.07
N ALA A 15 -5.77 5.10 3.30
CA ALA A 15 -4.71 4.90 2.31
C ALA A 15 -5.14 4.19 1.02
N THR A 16 -6.10 3.28 1.10
CA THR A 16 -6.58 2.51 -0.07
C THR A 16 -7.75 3.18 -0.79
N THR A 17 -8.34 4.20 -0.17
CA THR A 17 -9.51 4.89 -0.71
C THR A 17 -9.06 6.01 -1.64
N SER A 18 -9.89 6.32 -2.63
CA SER A 18 -9.65 7.45 -3.53
C SER A 18 -10.97 8.06 -3.96
N ARG A 19 -10.93 9.31 -4.42
CA ARG A 19 -12.10 9.99 -4.97
C ARG A 19 -12.73 9.20 -6.12
N VAL A 20 -11.93 8.61 -7.00
CA VAL A 20 -12.41 7.79 -8.13
C VAL A 20 -13.04 6.49 -7.64
N HIS A 21 -12.38 5.76 -6.73
CA HIS A 21 -12.93 4.53 -6.17
C HIS A 21 -14.26 4.79 -5.46
N THR A 22 -14.33 5.85 -4.65
CA THR A 22 -15.54 6.25 -3.92
C THR A 22 -16.68 6.58 -4.89
N ALA A 23 -16.41 7.41 -5.91
CA ALA A 23 -17.39 7.76 -6.92
C ALA A 23 -17.91 6.52 -7.67
N VAL A 24 -17.03 5.63 -8.13
CA VAL A 24 -17.39 4.52 -9.04
C VAL A 24 -17.94 3.30 -8.30
N LYS A 25 -17.44 3.00 -7.10
CA LYS A 25 -17.71 1.72 -6.40
C LYS A 25 -18.48 1.83 -5.10
N ILE A 26 -18.59 3.02 -4.49
CA ILE A 26 -19.23 3.17 -3.17
C ILE A 26 -20.52 3.97 -3.29
N GLU A 27 -20.42 5.22 -3.79
CA GLU A 27 -21.53 6.17 -3.85
C GLU A 27 -22.80 5.63 -4.55
N PRO A 28 -22.74 4.83 -5.63
CA PRO A 28 -23.93 4.28 -6.28
C PRO A 28 -24.80 3.38 -5.40
N HIS A 29 -24.20 2.82 -4.35
CA HIS A 29 -24.86 1.87 -3.46
C HIS A 29 -25.45 2.55 -2.22
N TYR A 30 -25.38 3.87 -2.11
CA TYR A 30 -25.94 4.64 -1.01
C TYR A 30 -26.63 5.92 -1.47
N GLN A 31 -27.92 6.06 -1.16
CA GLN A 31 -28.72 7.23 -1.57
C GLN A 31 -28.39 8.50 -0.77
N GLY A 32 -27.90 8.33 0.46
CA GLY A 32 -27.38 9.41 1.28
C GLY A 32 -26.09 9.99 0.70
N VAL A 33 -25.63 11.12 1.24
CA VAL A 33 -24.42 11.76 0.74
C VAL A 33 -23.18 10.93 1.09
N THR A 34 -22.36 10.63 0.09
CA THR A 34 -21.08 9.92 0.25
C THR A 34 -19.94 10.88 -0.10
N VAL A 35 -19.08 11.18 0.85
CA VAL A 35 -17.98 12.14 0.71
C VAL A 35 -16.65 11.43 0.86
N TYR A 36 -15.75 11.64 -0.10
CA TYR A 36 -14.35 11.23 0.04
C TYR A 36 -13.57 12.34 0.76
N VAL A 37 -12.87 11.99 1.84
CA VAL A 37 -12.03 12.90 2.61
C VAL A 37 -10.58 12.41 2.53
N PRO A 38 -9.65 13.22 1.98
CA PRO A 38 -8.29 12.76 1.71
C PRO A 38 -7.41 12.68 2.97
N ASP A 39 -7.69 13.49 3.99
CA ASP A 39 -6.92 13.59 5.23
C ASP A 39 -7.82 13.97 6.43
N ALA A 40 -7.31 13.80 7.64
CA ALA A 40 -8.08 14.03 8.86
C ALA A 40 -8.39 15.52 9.10
N SER A 41 -7.47 16.42 8.73
CA SER A 41 -7.63 17.87 8.94
C SER A 41 -8.81 18.44 8.13
N ARG A 42 -9.09 17.89 6.94
CA ARG A 42 -10.26 18.28 6.14
C ARG A 42 -11.58 17.69 6.61
N ALA A 43 -11.57 16.62 7.41
CA ALA A 43 -12.81 15.99 7.87
C ALA A 43 -13.67 16.97 8.70
N VAL A 44 -13.03 17.84 9.48
CA VAL A 44 -13.72 18.84 10.30
C VAL A 44 -14.52 19.81 9.45
N GLY A 45 -13.92 20.35 8.38
CA GLY A 45 -14.60 21.26 7.45
C GLY A 45 -15.77 20.59 6.72
N VAL A 46 -15.61 19.33 6.32
CA VAL A 46 -16.67 18.52 5.69
C VAL A 46 -17.83 18.32 6.66
N CYS A 47 -17.55 17.92 7.90
CA CYS A 47 -18.59 17.74 8.93
C CYS A 47 -19.33 19.05 9.21
N ALA A 48 -18.63 20.18 9.32
CA ALA A 48 -19.23 21.49 9.55
C ALA A 48 -20.21 21.88 8.44
N GLN A 49 -19.85 21.64 7.17
CA GLN A 49 -20.74 21.91 6.03
C GLN A 49 -21.95 20.98 6.00
N LEU A 50 -21.78 19.71 6.37
CA LEU A 50 -22.87 18.71 6.39
C LEU A 50 -23.86 18.88 7.55
N LEU A 51 -23.41 19.49 8.65
CA LEU A 51 -24.25 19.77 9.82
C LEU A 51 -24.95 21.14 9.75
N SER A 52 -24.44 22.07 8.94
CA SER A 52 -25.02 23.41 8.78
C SER A 52 -26.33 23.38 7.99
N GLU A 53 -27.41 23.91 8.58
CA GLU A 53 -28.74 23.95 7.95
C GLU A 53 -28.77 24.74 6.64
N GLY A 54 -27.98 25.82 6.52
CA GLY A 54 -27.93 26.65 5.31
C GLY A 54 -26.98 26.15 4.23
N LEU A 55 -25.97 25.34 4.57
CA LEU A 55 -24.92 24.91 3.62
C LEU A 55 -25.08 23.46 3.17
N LYS A 56 -25.73 22.61 3.98
CA LYS A 56 -25.83 21.17 3.74
C LYS A 56 -26.42 20.82 2.38
N GLU A 57 -27.50 21.49 1.97
CA GLU A 57 -28.19 21.19 0.71
C GLU A 57 -27.33 21.53 -0.51
N ALA A 58 -26.74 22.73 -0.51
CA ALA A 58 -25.84 23.17 -1.57
C ALA A 58 -24.61 22.25 -1.65
N TYR A 59 -23.98 21.96 -0.51
CA TYR A 59 -22.81 21.09 -0.45
C TYR A 59 -23.12 19.66 -0.91
N THR A 60 -24.25 19.09 -0.48
CA THR A 60 -24.67 17.75 -0.90
C THR A 60 -24.89 17.67 -2.41
N ARG A 61 -25.49 18.72 -2.99
CA ARG A 61 -25.71 18.83 -4.43
C ARG A 61 -24.38 18.89 -5.18
N ASP A 62 -23.45 19.71 -4.71
CA ASP A 62 -22.14 19.88 -5.33
C ASP A 62 -21.33 18.58 -5.31
N ILE A 63 -21.32 17.87 -4.17
CA ILE A 63 -20.66 16.57 -4.06
C ILE A 63 -21.30 15.55 -5.00
N LYS A 64 -22.63 15.46 -5.07
CA LYS A 64 -23.31 14.52 -5.99
C LYS A 64 -22.99 14.82 -7.45
N THR A 65 -23.00 16.10 -7.84
CA THR A 65 -22.61 16.55 -9.18
C THR A 65 -21.16 16.17 -9.50
N ASP A 66 -20.26 16.38 -8.55
CA ASP A 66 -18.85 16.05 -8.72
C ASP A 66 -18.58 14.54 -8.83
N MET A 67 -19.22 13.73 -7.99
CA MET A 67 -19.12 12.26 -8.06
C MET A 67 -19.67 11.74 -9.39
N ALA A 68 -20.80 12.28 -9.87
CA ALA A 68 -21.35 11.96 -11.18
C ALA A 68 -20.38 12.33 -12.31
N ARG A 69 -19.78 13.53 -12.27
CA ARG A 69 -18.76 13.96 -13.23
C ARG A 69 -17.54 13.05 -13.25
N ILE A 70 -17.08 12.58 -12.10
CA ILE A 70 -15.92 11.67 -12.02
C ILE A 70 -16.26 10.30 -12.61
N ARG A 71 -17.47 9.82 -12.38
CA ARG A 71 -17.96 8.57 -12.97
C ARG A 71 -18.00 8.64 -14.49
N THR A 72 -18.61 9.69 -15.06
CA THR A 72 -18.68 9.87 -16.50
C THR A 72 -17.29 10.03 -17.12
N GLN A 73 -16.38 10.75 -16.45
CA GLN A 73 -14.98 10.84 -16.88
C GLN A 73 -14.26 9.48 -16.83
N HIS A 74 -14.52 8.65 -15.82
CA HIS A 74 -13.94 7.32 -15.72
C HIS A 74 -14.47 6.37 -16.79
N GLU A 75 -15.77 6.43 -17.11
CA GLU A 75 -16.38 5.67 -18.20
C GLU A 75 -15.88 6.12 -19.58
N ALA A 76 -15.69 7.42 -19.77
CA ALA A 76 -15.14 8.00 -21.00
C ALA A 76 -13.65 7.67 -21.20
N LYS A 77 -12.92 7.28 -20.14
CA LYS A 77 -11.55 6.76 -20.27
C LYS A 77 -11.61 5.41 -20.98
N LYS A 78 -11.41 5.45 -22.31
CA LYS A 78 -10.93 4.28 -23.05
C LYS A 78 -9.65 3.81 -22.36
N GLY A 79 -9.60 2.54 -21.96
CA GLY A 79 -8.48 1.96 -21.21
C GLY A 79 -7.13 2.19 -21.89
N THR A 80 -6.04 1.93 -21.17
CA THR A 80 -4.66 2.07 -21.65
C THR A 80 -4.36 1.07 -22.79
N GLY A 81 -4.80 1.39 -24.00
CA GLY A 81 -4.58 0.59 -25.21
C GLY A 81 -5.20 -0.81 -25.19
N PRO A 82 -5.03 -1.58 -26.27
CA PRO A 82 -5.45 -2.98 -26.30
C PRO A 82 -4.66 -3.78 -25.26
N LEU A 83 -5.36 -4.53 -24.42
CA LEU A 83 -4.73 -5.47 -23.49
C LEU A 83 -4.28 -6.71 -24.27
N LEU A 84 -3.09 -7.20 -23.97
CA LEU A 84 -2.64 -8.49 -24.50
C LEU A 84 -3.49 -9.63 -23.91
N SER A 85 -3.71 -10.68 -24.70
CA SER A 85 -4.22 -11.93 -24.15
C SER A 85 -3.24 -12.49 -23.13
N LEU A 86 -3.73 -13.29 -22.18
CA LEU A 86 -2.85 -13.94 -21.20
C LEU A 86 -1.75 -14.77 -21.88
N ALA A 87 -2.08 -15.45 -22.98
CA ALA A 87 -1.11 -16.21 -23.77
C ALA A 87 0.00 -15.31 -24.37
N GLN A 88 -0.38 -14.16 -24.93
CA GLN A 88 0.59 -13.19 -25.48
C GLN A 88 1.47 -12.57 -24.38
N ALA A 89 0.89 -12.19 -23.24
CA ALA A 89 1.63 -11.66 -22.10
C ALA A 89 2.62 -12.69 -21.53
N ARG A 90 2.25 -13.97 -21.52
CA ARG A 90 3.13 -15.09 -21.14
C ARG A 90 4.29 -15.26 -22.11
N GLN A 91 4.04 -15.21 -23.42
CA GLN A 91 5.08 -15.32 -24.45
C GLN A 91 6.08 -14.15 -24.40
N ARG A 92 5.60 -12.94 -24.08
CA ARG A 92 6.43 -11.73 -23.93
C ARG A 92 7.06 -11.58 -22.54
N GLY A 93 6.88 -12.57 -21.66
CA GLY A 93 7.50 -12.55 -20.34
C GLY A 93 9.02 -12.43 -20.42
N GLN A 94 9.62 -11.85 -19.38
CA GLN A 94 11.08 -11.81 -19.23
C GLN A 94 11.66 -13.22 -19.36
N LYS A 95 12.58 -13.38 -20.30
CA LYS A 95 13.31 -14.63 -20.53
C LYS A 95 14.60 -14.59 -19.72
N PHE A 96 14.82 -15.60 -18.90
CA PHE A 96 16.04 -15.77 -18.13
C PHE A 96 16.82 -16.96 -18.68
N ASP A 97 18.13 -16.79 -18.82
CA ASP A 97 19.03 -17.91 -19.08
C ASP A 97 19.37 -18.62 -17.77
N TRP A 98 18.56 -19.62 -17.43
CA TRP A 98 18.75 -20.44 -16.23
C TRP A 98 19.93 -21.42 -16.35
N VAL A 99 20.53 -21.57 -17.53
CA VAL A 99 21.75 -22.36 -17.71
C VAL A 99 22.97 -21.53 -17.29
N ALA A 100 22.98 -20.24 -17.63
CA ALA A 100 24.07 -19.34 -17.28
C ALA A 100 24.05 -18.87 -15.81
N VAL A 101 22.88 -18.87 -15.15
CA VAL A 101 22.72 -18.33 -13.79
C VAL A 101 22.37 -19.45 -12.81
N VAL A 102 23.30 -19.73 -11.88
CA VAL A 102 23.04 -20.58 -10.71
C VAL A 102 22.62 -19.69 -9.54
N PRO A 103 21.36 -19.75 -9.08
CA PRO A 103 20.93 -18.97 -7.93
C PRO A 103 21.74 -19.32 -6.67
N PRO A 104 22.18 -18.34 -5.88
CA PRO A 104 22.92 -18.61 -4.66
C PRO A 104 22.06 -19.42 -3.70
N ARG A 105 22.63 -20.50 -3.15
CA ARG A 105 21.95 -21.31 -2.17
C ARG A 105 21.93 -20.56 -0.83
N PRO A 106 20.75 -20.36 -0.20
CA PRO A 106 20.69 -19.79 1.13
C PRO A 106 21.46 -20.63 2.15
N THR A 107 21.99 -19.99 3.18
CA THR A 107 22.78 -20.66 4.24
C THR A 107 21.96 -21.64 5.08
N PHE A 108 20.63 -21.53 5.06
CA PHE A 108 19.69 -22.45 5.70
C PHE A 108 18.39 -22.54 4.90
N LEU A 109 17.55 -23.53 5.20
CA LEU A 109 16.19 -23.67 4.67
C LEU A 109 15.22 -23.88 5.84
N GLY A 110 13.96 -23.48 5.68
CA GLY A 110 12.95 -23.49 6.75
C GLY A 110 12.91 -22.18 7.54
N ALA A 111 11.91 -22.05 8.41
CA ALA A 111 11.64 -20.81 9.12
C ALA A 111 12.69 -20.53 10.21
N ARG A 112 13.07 -19.26 10.31
CA ARG A 112 13.76 -18.68 11.47
C ARG A 112 12.90 -17.60 12.08
N GLU A 113 12.97 -17.52 13.39
CA GLU A 113 12.23 -16.55 14.18
C GLU A 113 13.23 -15.64 14.91
N LEU A 114 12.91 -14.35 14.98
CA LEU A 114 13.49 -13.39 15.90
C LEU A 114 12.42 -13.04 16.93
N ARG A 115 12.74 -13.36 18.18
CA ARG A 115 11.95 -12.94 19.34
C ARG A 115 12.77 -11.92 20.10
N ASP A 116 12.11 -10.86 20.54
CA ASP A 116 12.70 -9.81 21.36
C ASP A 116 14.00 -9.24 20.73
N TYR A 117 13.91 -8.89 19.44
CA TYR A 117 15.07 -8.39 18.70
C TYR A 117 15.51 -7.03 19.26
N PRO A 118 16.81 -6.78 19.45
CA PRO A 118 17.33 -5.52 19.97
C PRO A 118 16.79 -4.33 19.20
N LEU A 119 16.02 -3.46 19.87
CA LEU A 119 15.40 -2.29 19.26
C LEU A 119 16.46 -1.28 18.78
N ASP A 120 17.59 -1.19 19.49
CA ASP A 120 18.76 -0.38 19.14
C ASP A 120 19.37 -0.79 17.80
N ALA A 121 19.34 -2.09 17.47
CA ALA A 121 19.80 -2.58 16.18
C ALA A 121 18.88 -2.17 15.01
N LEU A 122 17.62 -1.80 15.28
CA LEU A 122 16.65 -1.36 14.27
C LEU A 122 16.73 0.15 13.99
N VAL A 123 17.21 0.95 14.94
CA VAL A 123 17.23 2.42 14.84
C VAL A 123 17.92 2.94 13.57
N PRO A 124 19.09 2.40 13.15
CA PRO A 124 19.76 2.86 11.93
C PRO A 124 18.97 2.58 10.63
N TYR A 125 17.98 1.71 10.68
CA TYR A 125 17.16 1.31 9.53
C TYR A 125 15.82 2.06 9.46
N ILE A 126 15.55 2.99 10.38
CA ILE A 126 14.35 3.82 10.33
C ILE A 126 14.47 4.83 9.17
N ASP A 127 13.59 4.71 8.19
CA ASP A 127 13.32 5.81 7.26
C ASP A 127 12.40 6.83 7.94
N TRP A 128 12.94 8.01 8.20
CA TRP A 128 12.20 9.11 8.83
C TRP A 128 11.31 9.88 7.86
N THR A 129 11.44 9.66 6.55
CA THR A 129 10.62 10.36 5.55
C THR A 129 9.11 10.08 5.73
N PRO A 130 8.66 8.82 5.85
CA PRO A 130 7.24 8.53 6.17
C PRO A 130 6.79 9.05 7.53
N PHE A 131 7.69 9.16 8.50
CA PHE A 131 7.39 9.75 9.80
C PHE A 131 6.97 11.21 9.65
N PHE A 132 7.76 12.05 8.96
CA PHE A 132 7.38 13.44 8.71
C PHE A 132 6.11 13.58 7.88
N GLN A 133 5.91 12.70 6.88
CA GLN A 133 4.67 12.67 6.09
C GLN A 133 3.43 12.39 6.94
N THR A 134 3.55 11.54 7.97
CA THR A 134 2.46 11.24 8.91
C THR A 134 2.05 12.48 9.70
N TRP A 135 2.99 13.41 9.92
CA TRP A 135 2.77 14.70 10.60
C TRP A 135 2.47 15.85 9.61
N GLU A 136 2.09 15.54 8.38
CA GLU A 136 1.78 16.50 7.31
C GLU A 136 2.97 17.43 6.94
N LEU A 137 4.20 17.06 7.32
CA LEU A 137 5.42 17.78 6.96
C LEU A 137 5.98 17.21 5.64
N SER A 138 5.85 18.01 4.58
CA SER A 138 6.29 17.63 3.24
C SER A 138 7.79 17.88 3.07
N GLY A 139 8.55 16.81 2.83
CA GLY A 139 9.98 16.88 2.57
C GLY A 139 10.64 15.52 2.75
N ARG A 140 11.86 15.38 2.25
CA ARG A 140 12.65 14.14 2.41
C ARG A 140 13.62 14.31 3.56
N TYR A 141 13.74 13.30 4.43
CA TYR A 141 14.80 13.28 5.44
C TYR A 141 16.16 12.96 4.79
N PRO A 142 17.27 13.63 5.16
CA PRO A 142 17.38 14.67 6.20
C PRO A 142 17.12 16.11 5.71
N ALA A 143 16.97 16.34 4.40
CA ALA A 143 16.84 17.69 3.82
C ALA A 143 15.69 18.53 4.41
N ILE A 144 14.60 17.91 4.85
CA ILE A 144 13.46 18.60 5.48
C ILE A 144 13.86 19.40 6.74
N LEU A 145 14.95 19.03 7.42
CA LEU A 145 15.41 19.72 8.64
C LEU A 145 16.00 21.11 8.36
N GLU A 146 16.46 21.33 7.13
CA GLU A 146 17.05 22.60 6.66
C GLU A 146 16.05 23.41 5.82
N ASP A 147 14.80 22.95 5.71
CA ASP A 147 13.79 23.63 4.92
C ASP A 147 13.44 25.01 5.51
N SER A 148 13.37 26.03 4.66
CA SER A 148 13.12 27.42 5.07
C SER A 148 11.74 27.67 5.67
N VAL A 149 10.75 26.81 5.40
CA VAL A 149 9.36 26.98 5.82
C VAL A 149 9.04 26.03 6.97
N VAL A 150 9.37 24.75 6.83
CA VAL A 150 8.99 23.71 7.81
C VAL A 150 10.15 23.18 8.63
N GLY A 151 11.38 23.60 8.37
CA GLY A 151 12.58 23.01 8.98
C GLY A 151 12.68 23.22 10.49
N GLU A 152 12.18 24.33 11.02
CA GLU A 152 12.13 24.56 12.48
C GLU A 152 11.21 23.55 13.16
N THR A 153 9.96 23.45 12.70
CA THR A 153 8.98 22.48 13.21
C THR A 153 9.46 21.04 13.01
N ALA A 154 10.08 20.73 11.87
CA ALA A 154 10.62 19.41 11.59
C ALA A 154 11.76 19.03 12.55
N ARG A 155 12.66 19.97 12.87
CA ARG A 155 13.73 19.77 13.87
C ARG A 155 13.16 19.54 15.26
N GLN A 156 12.15 20.30 15.66
CA GLN A 156 11.51 20.15 16.97
C GLN A 156 10.81 18.79 17.09
N LEU A 157 9.98 18.42 16.12
CA LEU A 157 9.32 17.12 16.06
C LEU A 157 10.32 15.96 16.06
N PHE A 158 11.43 16.10 15.32
CA PHE A 158 12.48 15.09 15.30
C PHE A 158 13.16 14.95 16.66
N ALA A 159 13.45 16.06 17.35
CA ALA A 159 14.03 16.03 18.69
C ALA A 159 13.11 15.31 19.68
N ASP A 160 11.81 15.59 19.65
CA ASP A 160 10.82 14.91 20.50
C ASP A 160 10.74 13.41 20.20
N ALA A 161 10.76 13.05 18.91
CA ALA A 161 10.76 11.64 18.48
C ALA A 161 12.02 10.90 18.93
N GLN A 162 13.19 11.55 18.86
CA GLN A 162 14.46 10.99 19.35
C GLN A 162 14.46 10.81 20.87
N ALA A 163 13.91 11.77 21.62
CA ALA A 163 13.77 11.66 23.06
C ALA A 163 12.85 10.50 23.46
N LEU A 164 11.71 10.36 22.79
CA LEU A 164 10.80 9.23 23.00
C LEU A 164 11.46 7.90 22.62
N LEU A 165 12.19 7.84 21.50
CA LEU A 165 12.92 6.65 21.09
C LEU A 165 13.98 6.24 22.11
N ALA A 166 14.72 7.20 22.67
CA ALA A 166 15.68 6.96 23.73
C ALA A 166 15.01 6.37 24.98
N GLN A 167 13.86 6.89 25.37
CA GLN A 167 13.07 6.33 26.48
C GLN A 167 12.62 4.90 26.18
N LEU A 168 12.08 4.62 24.98
CA LEU A 168 11.64 3.29 24.58
C LEU A 168 12.78 2.25 24.60
N LEU A 169 13.99 2.67 24.24
CA LEU A 169 15.19 1.84 24.29
C LEU A 169 15.62 1.52 25.73
N GLN A 170 15.58 2.51 26.62
CA GLN A 170 15.95 2.34 28.03
C GLN A 170 14.96 1.44 28.78
N GLU A 171 13.67 1.69 28.58
CA GLU A 171 12.59 1.03 29.32
C GLU A 171 12.19 -0.33 28.70
N LYS A 172 12.70 -0.65 27.50
CA LYS A 172 12.40 -1.89 26.76
C LYS A 172 10.89 -2.17 26.62
N PHE A 173 10.12 -1.11 26.39
CA PHE A 173 8.66 -1.18 26.23
C PHE A 173 8.22 -1.98 25.00
N LEU A 174 9.05 -1.98 23.95
CA LEU A 174 8.76 -2.66 22.69
C LEU A 174 9.62 -3.91 22.54
N ARG A 175 8.99 -4.98 22.07
CA ARG A 175 9.64 -6.26 21.77
C ARG A 175 9.42 -6.62 20.30
N PRO A 176 10.28 -6.14 19.39
CA PRO A 176 10.18 -6.47 17.98
C PRO A 176 10.26 -7.99 17.75
N MET A 177 9.37 -8.50 16.92
CA MET A 177 9.35 -9.90 16.51
C MET A 177 9.27 -9.99 15.00
N GLY A 178 9.87 -11.03 14.45
CA GLY A 178 9.84 -11.28 13.01
C GLY A 178 10.19 -12.72 12.71
N TRP A 179 9.84 -13.17 11.51
CA TRP A 179 10.26 -14.47 11.03
C TRP A 179 10.51 -14.38 9.52
N TRP A 180 11.43 -15.21 9.03
CA TRP A 180 11.68 -15.37 7.61
C TRP A 180 12.01 -16.82 7.31
N ASP A 181 11.72 -17.26 6.09
CA ASP A 181 11.90 -18.64 5.67
C ASP A 181 12.48 -18.68 4.25
N PHE A 182 13.40 -19.62 4.04
CA PHE A 182 13.87 -20.01 2.73
C PHE A 182 13.35 -21.40 2.37
N PHE A 183 12.50 -21.46 1.35
CA PHE A 183 12.02 -22.71 0.78
C PHE A 183 12.74 -23.05 -0.52
N ARG A 184 12.84 -24.36 -0.80
CA ARG A 184 13.23 -24.80 -2.15
C ARG A 184 12.07 -24.54 -3.10
N GLN A 185 12.34 -23.74 -4.11
CA GLN A 185 11.38 -23.48 -5.19
C GLN A 185 11.77 -24.28 -6.43
N ARG A 186 10.76 -24.82 -7.12
CA ARG A 186 10.88 -25.22 -8.52
C ARG A 186 9.77 -24.55 -9.31
N PRO A 187 10.07 -23.91 -10.45
CA PRO A 187 9.03 -23.47 -11.36
C PRO A 187 8.32 -24.73 -11.90
N GLN A 188 7.04 -24.89 -11.58
CA GLN A 188 6.22 -25.99 -12.12
C GLN A 188 5.32 -25.51 -13.26
N ILE A 189 4.84 -24.25 -13.20
CA ILE A 189 4.00 -23.62 -14.22
C ILE A 189 4.34 -22.12 -14.24
N MET A 190 4.35 -21.51 -15.43
CA MET A 190 4.91 -20.18 -15.78
C MET A 190 4.50 -18.96 -14.93
N GLU A 191 3.58 -19.09 -13.98
CA GLU A 191 3.08 -18.01 -13.09
C GLU A 191 2.89 -18.46 -11.63
N THR A 192 3.36 -19.66 -11.31
CA THR A 192 3.18 -20.29 -10.01
C THR A 192 4.52 -20.75 -9.47
N ILE A 193 4.88 -20.21 -8.31
CA ILE A 193 6.03 -20.68 -7.56
C ILE A 193 5.55 -21.67 -6.52
N CYS A 194 5.98 -22.93 -6.64
CA CYS A 194 5.70 -23.96 -5.66
C CYS A 194 6.87 -24.09 -4.67
N SER A 195 6.56 -24.04 -3.39
CA SER A 195 7.49 -24.34 -2.30
C SER A 195 7.41 -25.82 -1.93
N PHE A 196 8.56 -26.47 -1.79
CA PHE A 196 8.67 -27.88 -1.42
C PHE A 196 9.34 -28.05 -0.06
N ILE A 197 8.73 -28.87 0.81
CA ILE A 197 9.34 -29.36 2.04
C ILE A 197 9.95 -30.74 1.77
N ARG A 198 11.18 -30.96 2.25
CA ARG A 198 11.87 -32.25 2.11
C ARG A 198 11.32 -33.24 3.14
N MET A 199 10.35 -34.06 2.75
CA MET A 199 10.05 -35.31 3.48
C MET A 199 11.10 -36.35 3.11
N ASN A 200 11.58 -37.10 4.11
CA ASN A 200 12.74 -38.01 4.05
C ASN A 200 12.61 -39.24 3.13
N HIS A 201 11.70 -39.24 2.15
CA HIS A 201 11.58 -40.32 1.18
C HIS A 201 11.58 -39.86 -0.27
N ALA A 202 12.34 -40.63 -1.05
CA ALA A 202 12.66 -40.35 -2.43
C ALA A 202 11.40 -40.30 -3.32
N ARG A 203 11.37 -39.30 -4.20
CA ARG A 203 10.64 -39.21 -5.49
C ARG A 203 9.20 -38.67 -5.55
N LYS A 204 8.52 -38.32 -4.46
CA LYS A 204 7.24 -37.57 -4.57
C LYS A 204 7.10 -36.50 -3.49
N CYS A 205 7.64 -35.31 -3.73
CA CYS A 205 7.29 -34.14 -2.92
C CYS A 205 6.10 -33.43 -3.58
N ALA A 206 4.93 -33.46 -2.95
CA ALA A 206 3.81 -32.60 -3.31
C ALA A 206 4.15 -31.13 -2.98
N PRO A 207 3.63 -30.15 -3.75
CA PRO A 207 3.82 -28.74 -3.41
C PRO A 207 3.15 -28.47 -2.05
N CYS A 208 3.92 -27.94 -1.10
CA CYS A 208 3.42 -27.62 0.24
C CYS A 208 2.76 -26.24 0.30
N CYS A 209 3.13 -25.34 -0.63
CA CYS A 209 2.57 -24.01 -0.76
C CYS A 209 2.72 -23.51 -2.20
N THR A 210 1.77 -22.70 -2.65
CA THR A 210 1.65 -22.18 -4.02
C THR A 210 1.57 -20.66 -3.96
N ILE A 211 2.59 -19.96 -4.45
CA ILE A 211 2.59 -18.50 -4.58
C ILE A 211 2.18 -18.17 -6.02
N CYS A 212 1.04 -17.49 -6.16
CA CYS A 212 0.52 -17.04 -7.45
C CYS A 212 1.03 -15.62 -7.75
N ALA A 213 1.59 -15.43 -8.95
CA ALA A 213 2.04 -14.12 -9.41
C ALA A 213 1.07 -13.53 -10.45
N ASN A 214 0.91 -12.20 -10.45
CA ASN A 214 0.17 -11.49 -11.48
C ASN A 214 1.07 -11.14 -12.67
N LYS A 215 0.59 -11.37 -13.91
CA LYS A 215 1.29 -10.99 -15.14
C LYS A 215 0.76 -9.67 -15.70
N THR A 216 1.65 -8.73 -15.95
CA THR A 216 1.32 -7.47 -16.63
C THR A 216 0.83 -7.74 -18.05
N ARG A 217 -0.37 -7.26 -18.40
CA ARG A 217 -0.99 -7.42 -19.74
C ARG A 217 -0.96 -6.14 -20.57
N SER A 218 -0.35 -5.08 -20.05
CA SER A 218 -0.24 -3.79 -20.74
C SER A 218 0.84 -3.81 -21.83
N LEU A 219 0.58 -3.13 -22.95
CA LEU A 219 1.48 -3.01 -24.09
C LEU A 219 2.68 -2.07 -23.87
N ARG A 220 2.76 -1.35 -22.73
CA ARG A 220 3.91 -0.48 -22.46
C ARG A 220 5.12 -1.31 -22.06
N ILE A 221 5.94 -1.63 -23.06
CA ILE A 221 7.35 -1.94 -22.86
C ILE A 221 8.01 -0.60 -22.50
N GLY A 222 8.22 -0.34 -21.22
CA GLY A 222 9.19 0.65 -20.80
C GLY A 222 10.56 0.12 -21.19
N THR A 223 11.18 0.74 -22.18
CA THR A 223 12.59 0.55 -22.51
C THR A 223 13.40 0.91 -21.27
N ILE A 224 13.84 -0.09 -20.50
CA ILE A 224 14.92 0.08 -19.53
C ILE A 224 16.18 -0.13 -20.36
N THR A 225 16.73 0.97 -20.86
CA THR A 225 18.08 1.01 -21.41
C THR A 225 19.03 0.91 -20.21
N VAL A 226 19.89 -0.11 -20.22
CA VAL A 226 21.03 -0.23 -19.30
C VAL A 226 22.09 0.78 -19.69
#